data_AF-A0A2X3LQM0-F1
#
_entry.id   AF-A0A2X3LQM0-F1
#
_cell.length_a   1.000
_cell.length_b   1.000
_cell.length_c   1.000
_cell.angle_alpha   90.00
_cell.angle_beta   90.00
_cell.angle_gamma   90.00
#
_symmetry.space_group_name_H-M   'P 1'
#
loop_
_entity.id
_entity.type
_entity.pdbx_description
1 polymer ?
#
loop_
_entity_poly.entity_id
_entity_poly.type
_entity_poly.pdbx_seq_one_letter_code
_entity_poly.pdbx_strand_id
1 'polypeptide(L)'
;MLFARYQSRLLVWLASLSLLVAFVGAMTVQFIGGARLLETAAGIPYETGLLIFGISIALYTAFGGFRASVLNDTMQGLVMLIGTVVLLIGVVHAAAA
;
A
#
# COMPACT_ATOMS: atom_id res chain seq x y z
N MET A 1 -6.09 -22.29 -6.58
CA MET A 1 -5.38 -23.33 -5.81
C MET A 1 -6.18 -23.86 -4.60
N LEU A 2 -6.96 -23.06 -3.87
CA LEU A 2 -7.79 -23.55 -2.74
C LEU A 2 -8.93 -24.52 -3.13
N PHE A 3 -9.63 -24.24 -4.24
CA PHE A 3 -10.68 -25.13 -4.78
C PHE A 3 -10.17 -26.51 -5.19
N ALA A 4 -8.93 -26.56 -5.71
CA ALA A 4 -8.30 -27.79 -6.19
C ALA A 4 -7.81 -28.69 -5.05
N ARG A 5 -7.70 -28.17 -3.81
CA ARG A 5 -7.16 -28.92 -2.66
C ARG A 5 -8.19 -29.24 -1.59
N TYR A 6 -9.27 -28.45 -1.45
CA TYR A 6 -10.25 -28.62 -0.35
C TYR A 6 -11.69 -28.94 -0.79
N GLN A 7 -12.07 -28.84 -2.07
CA GLN A 7 -13.39 -29.18 -2.63
C GLN A 7 -14.65 -28.57 -1.94
N SER A 8 -14.51 -27.78 -0.87
CA SER A 8 -15.60 -27.16 -0.11
C SER A 8 -15.80 -25.70 -0.53
N ARG A 9 -16.97 -25.41 -1.10
CA ARG A 9 -17.40 -24.04 -1.46
C ARG A 9 -17.42 -23.10 -0.25
N LEU A 10 -17.78 -23.60 0.93
CA LEU A 10 -17.88 -22.78 2.15
C LEU A 10 -16.51 -22.27 2.63
N LEU A 11 -15.49 -23.13 2.58
CA LEU A 11 -14.12 -22.76 2.97
C LEU A 11 -13.51 -21.73 2.00
N VAL A 12 -13.78 -21.88 0.70
CA VAL A 12 -13.35 -20.90 -0.30
C VAL A 12 -14.06 -19.56 -0.10
N TRP A 13 -15.36 -19.57 0.21
CA TRP A 13 -16.12 -18.35 0.49
C TRP A 13 -15.61 -17.63 1.75
N LEU A 14 -15.43 -18.36 2.86
CA LEU A 14 -14.91 -17.78 4.10
C LEU A 14 -13.49 -17.23 3.92
N ALA A 15 -12.61 -17.97 3.26
CA ALA A 15 -11.23 -17.53 2.99
C ALA A 15 -11.18 -16.34 2.03
N SER A 16 -12.04 -16.31 1.01
CA SER A 16 -12.10 -15.18 0.08
C SER A 16 -12.65 -13.92 0.77
N LEU A 17 -13.67 -14.08 1.61
CA LEU A 17 -14.26 -12.97 2.36
C LEU A 17 -13.29 -12.42 3.41
N SER A 18 -12.62 -13.29 4.16
CA SER A 18 -11.63 -12.86 5.15
C SER A 18 -10.45 -12.14 4.50
N LEU A 19 -9.98 -12.62 3.34
CA LEU A 19 -8.96 -11.94 2.55
C LEU A 19 -9.43 -10.55 2.13
N LEU A 20 -10.65 -10.43 1.61
CA LEU A 20 -11.24 -9.17 1.17
C LEU A 20 -11.31 -8.15 2.32
N VAL A 21 -11.80 -8.57 3.48
CA VAL A 21 -11.87 -7.72 4.68
C VAL A 21 -10.48 -7.30 5.15
N ALA A 22 -9.51 -8.22 5.20
CA ALA A 22 -8.13 -7.90 5.56
C ALA A 22 -7.49 -6.92 4.56
N PHE A 23 -7.77 -7.09 3.27
CA PHE A 23 -7.27 -6.19 2.22
C PHE A 23 -7.84 -4.78 2.36
N VAL A 24 -9.15 -4.65 2.60
CA VAL A 24 -9.80 -3.35 2.82
C VAL A 24 -9.21 -2.66 4.05
N GLY A 25 -9.00 -3.39 5.14
CA GLY A 25 -8.33 -2.87 6.34
C GLY A 25 -6.91 -2.39 6.04
N ALA A 26 -6.11 -3.20 5.36
CA ALA A 26 -4.74 -2.86 4.99
C ALA A 26 -4.66 -1.64 4.04
N MET A 27 -5.58 -1.53 3.09
CA MET A 27 -5.68 -0.38 2.19
C MET A 27 -6.05 0.90 2.96
N THR A 28 -6.99 0.81 3.91
CA THR A 28 -7.41 1.94 4.74
C THR A 28 -6.22 2.52 5.51
N VAL A 29 -5.39 1.67 6.12
CA VAL A 29 -4.17 2.10 6.84
C VAL A 29 -3.18 2.80 5.89
N GLN A 30 -3.01 2.31 4.67
CA GLN A 30 -2.14 2.95 3.67
C GLN A 30 -2.63 4.33 3.26
N PHE A 31 -3.95 4.51 3.06
CA PHE A 31 -4.54 5.82 2.76
C PHE A 31 -4.36 6.81 3.91
N ILE A 32 -4.62 6.38 5.15
CA ILE A 32 -4.40 7.22 6.34
C ILE A 32 -2.93 7.60 6.45
N GLY A 33 -2.01 6.65 6.23
CA GLY A 33 -0.57 6.90 6.23
C GLY A 33 -0.15 7.95 5.19
N GLY A 34 -0.65 7.84 3.95
CA GLY A 34 -0.37 8.81 2.88
C GLY A 34 -0.91 10.21 3.19
N ALA A 35 -2.14 10.32 3.67
CA ALA A 35 -2.75 11.59 4.07
C ALA A 35 -2.00 12.23 5.25
N ARG A 36 -1.58 11.43 6.24
CA ARG A 36 -0.83 11.90 7.40
C ARG A 36 0.58 12.37 7.05
N LEU A 37 1.23 11.72 6.09
CA LEU A 37 2.52 12.18 5.56
C LEU A 37 2.37 13.54 4.86
N LEU A 38 1.32 13.74 4.07
CA LEU A 38 1.04 15.04 3.44
C LEU A 38 0.73 16.13 4.49
N GLU A 39 -0.03 15.79 5.53
CA GLU A 39 -0.33 16.70 6.63
C GLU A 39 0.93 17.14 7.39
N THR A 40 1.79 16.18 7.74
CA THR A 40 3.00 16.46 8.51
C THR A 40 4.13 17.08 7.71
N ALA A 41 4.30 16.70 6.43
CA ALA A 41 5.39 17.19 5.59
C ALA A 41 5.05 18.46 4.81
N ALA A 42 3.80 18.60 4.35
CA ALA A 42 3.36 19.73 3.51
C ALA A 42 2.38 20.68 4.23
N GLY A 43 1.95 20.38 5.46
CA GLY A 43 1.03 21.22 6.22
C GLY A 43 -0.41 21.25 5.67
N ILE A 44 -0.75 20.32 4.78
CA ILE A 44 -2.07 20.25 4.14
C ILE A 44 -3.07 19.61 5.13
N PRO A 45 -4.29 20.15 5.29
CA PRO A 45 -5.30 19.54 6.16
C PRO A 45 -5.54 18.07 5.80
N TYR A 46 -5.68 17.22 6.83
CA TYR A 46 -5.85 15.76 6.66
C TYR A 46 -6.96 15.39 5.67
N GLU A 47 -8.13 16.04 5.76
CA GLU A 47 -9.25 15.75 4.86
C GLU A 47 -8.92 16.06 3.39
N THR A 48 -8.23 17.17 3.14
CA THR A 48 -7.78 17.56 1.80
C THR A 48 -6.67 16.63 1.31
N GLY A 49 -5.73 16.25 2.17
CA GLY A 49 -4.68 15.27 1.86
C GLY A 49 -5.26 13.90 1.50
N LEU A 50 -6.26 13.44 2.25
CA LEU A 50 -6.96 12.18 1.99
C LEU A 50 -7.69 12.21 0.65
N LEU A 51 -8.39 13.31 0.32
CA LEU A 51 -9.07 13.48 -0.96
C LEU A 51 -8.09 13.46 -2.14
N ILE A 52 -6.98 14.20 -2.04
CA ILE A 52 -5.95 14.23 -3.09
C ILE A 52 -5.38 12.83 -3.30
N PHE A 53 -4.99 12.15 -2.22
CA PHE A 53 -4.40 10.81 -2.29
C PHE A 53 -5.39 9.78 -2.87
N GLY A 54 -6.65 9.83 -2.42
CA GLY A 54 -7.77 9.04 -2.93
C GLY A 54 -7.98 9.18 -4.43
N ILE A 55 -8.15 10.42 -4.89
CA ILE A 55 -8.45 10.72 -6.29
C ILE A 55 -7.28 10.34 -7.19
N SER A 56 -6.04 10.69 -6.80
CA SER A 56 -4.85 10.33 -7.57
C SER A 56 -4.72 8.82 -7.74
N ILE A 57 -4.92 8.03 -6.67
CA ILE A 57 -4.87 6.56 -6.75
C ILE A 57 -5.97 6.00 -7.63
N ALA A 58 -7.21 6.48 -7.46
CA ALA A 58 -8.34 6.04 -8.27
C ALA A 58 -8.09 6.29 -9.77
N LEU A 59 -7.56 7.47 -10.12
CA LEU A 59 -7.24 7.82 -11.50
C LEU A 59 -6.17 6.89 -12.08
N TYR A 60 -4.98 6.79 -11.49
CA TYR A 60 -3.92 6.00 -12.10
C TYR A 60 -4.26 4.49 -12.11
N THR A 61 -5.02 4.00 -11.12
CA THR A 61 -5.47 2.60 -11.07
C THR A 61 -6.48 2.31 -12.19
N ALA A 62 -7.42 3.23 -12.44
CA ALA A 62 -8.41 3.08 -13.50
C ALA A 62 -7.79 3.08 -14.90
N PHE A 63 -6.77 3.91 -15.15
CA PHE A 63 -6.12 4.03 -16.46
C PHE A 63 -5.00 3.02 -16.70
N GLY A 64 -4.50 2.34 -15.66
CA GLY A 64 -3.23 1.62 -15.72
C GLY A 64 -3.26 0.24 -16.39
N GLY A 65 -4.35 -0.52 -16.26
CA GLY A 65 -4.37 -1.93 -16.67
C GLY A 65 -3.25 -2.77 -16.04
N PHE A 66 -2.98 -3.96 -16.61
CA PHE A 66 -2.00 -4.89 -16.03
C PHE A 66 -0.55 -4.38 -16.14
N ARG A 67 -0.18 -3.70 -17.24
CA ARG A 67 1.19 -3.21 -17.46
C ARG A 67 1.56 -2.05 -16.53
N ALA A 68 0.65 -1.10 -16.30
CA ALA A 68 0.96 -0.02 -15.36
C ALA A 68 1.02 -0.53 -13.92
N SER A 69 0.17 -1.51 -13.54
CA SER A 69 0.28 -2.15 -12.23
C SER A 69 1.67 -2.76 -12.02
N VAL A 70 2.17 -3.55 -12.98
CA VAL A 70 3.51 -4.16 -12.88
C VAL A 70 4.61 -3.11 -12.80
N LEU A 71 4.50 -2.02 -13.55
CA LEU A 71 5.47 -0.93 -13.48
C LEU A 71 5.43 -0.24 -12.11
N ASN A 72 4.24 0.04 -11.57
CA ASN A 72 4.09 0.65 -10.24
C ASN A 72 4.69 -0.25 -9.15
N ASP A 73 4.41 -1.55 -9.19
CA ASP A 73 4.93 -2.50 -8.21
C ASP A 73 6.47 -2.57 -8.27
N THR A 74 7.04 -2.54 -9.47
CA THR A 74 8.50 -2.55 -9.67
C THR A 74 9.14 -1.26 -9.14
N MET A 75 8.54 -0.11 -9.45
CA MET A 75 9.03 1.20 -8.99
C MET A 75 8.92 1.32 -7.46
N GLN A 76 7.80 0.87 -6.88
CA GLN A 76 7.60 0.89 -5.43
C GLN A 76 8.58 -0.03 -4.71
N GLY A 77 8.84 -1.22 -5.26
CA GLY A 77 9.86 -2.13 -4.75
C GLY A 77 11.26 -1.50 -4.74
N LEU A 78 11.63 -0.78 -5.80
CA LEU A 78 12.92 -0.09 -5.87
C LEU A 78 13.03 1.04 -4.84
N VAL A 79 11.98 1.86 -4.69
CA VAL A 79 11.93 2.94 -3.69
C VAL A 79 12.04 2.38 -2.28
N MET A 80 11.36 1.27 -1.96
CA MET A 80 11.47 0.62 -0.66
C MET A 80 12.88 0.11 -0.37
N LEU A 81 13.57 -0.44 -1.38
CA LEU A 81 14.92 -0.95 -1.23
C LEU A 81 15.90 0.20 -0.93
N ILE A 82 15.83 1.29 -1.69
CA ILE A 82 16.65 2.49 -1.47
C ILE A 82 16.35 3.08 -0.09
N GLY A 83 15.07 3.25 0.26
CA GLY A 83 14.65 3.77 1.56
C GLY A 83 15.20 2.95 2.73
N THR A 84 15.19 1.62 2.60
CA THR A 84 15.74 0.72 3.63
C THR A 84 17.25 0.89 3.79
N VAL A 85 18.00 1.00 2.69
CA VAL A 85 19.46 1.23 2.75
C VAL A 85 19.77 2.57 3.40
N VAL A 86 19.07 3.64 3.03
CA VAL A 86 19.25 4.97 3.61
C VAL A 86 18.93 4.95 5.12
N LEU A 87 17.81 4.33 5.51
CA LEU A 87 17.44 4.19 6.91
C LEU A 87 18.48 3.38 7.70
N LEU A 88 18.99 2.29 7.14
CA LEU A 88 20.02 1.46 7.78
C LEU A 88 21.30 2.26 8.02
N ILE A 89 21.79 2.99 7.02
CA ILE A 89 22.98 3.85 7.16
C ILE A 89 22.73 4.94 8.21
N GLY A 90 21.56 5.59 8.17
CA GLY A 90 21.19 6.65 9.10
C GLY A 90 21.10 6.16 10.55
N VAL A 91 20.47 5.00 10.79
CA VAL A 91 20.38 4.38 12.12
C VAL A 91 21.76 3.97 12.63
N VAL A 92 22.62 3.40 11.78
CA VAL A 92 23.98 3.02 12.19
C VAL A 92 24.82 4.24 12.57
N HIS A 93 24.74 5.35 11.81
CA HIS A 93 25.43 6.58 12.18
C HIS A 93 24.87 7.22 13.45
N ALA A 94 23.54 7.24 13.61
CA ALA A 94 22.90 7.77 14.81
C ALA A 94 23.14 6.91 16.07
N ALA A 95 23.33 5.60 15.91
CA ALA A 95 23.67 4.68 17.01
C ALA A 95 25.17 4.67 17.35
N ALA A 96 26.02 5.13 16.43
CA ALA A 96 27.48 5.24 16.62
C ALA A 96 27.94 6.62 17.12
N ALA A 97 27.04 7.61 17.16
CA ALA A 97 27.24 8.94 17.73
C ALA A 97 26.72 9.02 19.17
#